data_AF-A0A222FGW7-F1
#
_entry.id   AF-A0A222FGW7-F1
#
_cell.length_a   1.000
_cell.length_b   1.000
_cell.length_c   1.000
_cell.angle_alpha   90.00
_cell.angle_beta   90.00
_cell.angle_gamma   90.00
#
_symmetry.space_group_name_H-M   'P 1'
#
loop_
_entity.id
_entity.type
_entity.pdbx_description
1 polymer ?
#
loop_
_entity_poly.entity_id
_entity_poly.type
_entity_poly.pdbx_seq_one_letter_code
_entity_poly.pdbx_strand_id
1 'polypeptide(L)'
;MTVTLTEKLDELCTQVAQMLNKDSVDADTPIAELGVDSLNIVEVILICEQIYPGVMNPENLVFDEHTTLREMDQQLLENSVEF
;
A
#
# COMPACT_ATOMS: atom_id res chain seq x y z
N MET A 1 12.59 4.79 -17.57
CA MET A 1 11.48 5.58 -17.01
C MET A 1 11.62 5.47 -15.50
N THR A 2 12.22 6.49 -14.86
CA THR A 2 12.45 6.50 -13.42
C THR A 2 11.15 6.85 -12.74
N VAL A 3 10.38 5.85 -12.33
CA VAL A 3 9.21 6.07 -11.46
C VAL A 3 9.76 6.69 -10.19
N THR A 4 9.45 7.96 -9.97
CA THR A 4 9.85 8.68 -8.77
C THR A 4 9.03 8.14 -7.59
N LEU A 5 9.67 7.95 -6.44
CA LEU A 5 9.11 7.31 -5.23
C LEU A 5 7.73 7.85 -4.82
N THR A 6 7.40 9.09 -5.18
CA THR A 6 6.13 9.74 -4.89
C THR A 6 4.96 9.26 -5.77
N GLU A 7 5.22 8.78 -6.98
CA GLU A 7 4.18 8.38 -7.95
C GLU A 7 3.46 7.09 -7.53
N LYS A 8 4.19 6.11 -6.97
CA LYS A 8 3.60 4.84 -6.53
C LYS A 8 2.77 4.99 -5.26
N LEU A 9 3.21 5.81 -4.32
CA LEU A 9 2.47 6.14 -3.11
C LEU A 9 1.15 6.87 -3.44
N ASP A 10 1.19 7.82 -4.38
CA ASP A 10 0.00 8.54 -4.84
C ASP A 10 -1.03 7.59 -5.51
N GLU A 11 -0.53 6.66 -6.33
CA GLU A 11 -1.36 5.61 -6.93
C GLU A 11 -1.95 4.67 -5.88
N LEU A 12 -1.17 4.27 -4.86
CA LEU A 12 -1.64 3.45 -3.75
C LEU A 12 -2.74 4.16 -2.97
N CYS A 13 -2.54 5.43 -2.60
CA CYS A 13 -3.57 6.24 -1.94
C CYS A 13 -4.82 6.35 -2.80
N THR A 14 -4.68 6.60 -4.09
CA THR A 14 -5.84 6.72 -4.99
C THR A 14 -6.63 5.41 -5.05
N GLN A 15 -5.98 4.28 -5.23
CA GLN A 15 -6.65 2.98 -5.28
C GLN A 15 -7.31 2.60 -3.95
N VAL A 16 -6.64 2.85 -2.83
CA VAL A 16 -7.19 2.63 -1.48
C VAL A 16 -8.37 3.56 -1.21
N ALA A 17 -8.31 4.83 -1.62
CA ALA A 17 -9.43 5.76 -1.52
C ALA A 17 -10.64 5.27 -2.33
N GLN A 18 -10.42 4.82 -3.57
CA GLN A 18 -11.49 4.28 -4.43
C GLN A 18 -12.13 3.02 -3.83
N MET A 19 -11.31 2.10 -3.30
CA MET A 19 -11.74 0.89 -2.61
C MET A 19 -12.60 1.23 -1.38
N LEU A 20 -12.20 2.23 -0.60
CA LEU A 20 -12.91 2.70 0.61
C LEU A 20 -14.08 3.65 0.29
N ASN A 21 -14.33 3.93 -0.99
CA ASN A 21 -15.32 4.90 -1.44
C ASN A 21 -15.12 6.31 -0.82
N LYS A 22 -13.86 6.73 -0.67
CA LYS A 22 -13.44 8.06 -0.19
C LYS A 22 -12.90 8.90 -1.33
N ASP A 23 -13.02 10.22 -1.19
CA ASP A 23 -12.47 11.19 -2.14
C ASP A 23 -10.93 11.16 -2.19
N SER A 24 -10.31 10.99 -1.01
CA SER A 24 -8.87 10.86 -0.84
C SER A 24 -8.57 10.20 0.51
N VAL A 25 -7.38 9.60 0.63
CA VAL A 25 -6.85 9.04 1.88
C VAL A 25 -5.48 9.64 2.14
N ASP A 26 -5.18 9.82 3.42
CA ASP A 26 -3.90 10.37 3.85
C ASP A 26 -2.89 9.23 4.07
N ALA A 27 -1.72 9.38 3.45
CA ALA A 27 -0.70 8.34 3.45
C ALA A 27 -0.03 8.15 4.82
N ASP A 28 -0.13 9.15 5.69
CA ASP A 28 0.45 9.19 7.04
C ASP A 28 -0.58 8.76 8.10
N THR A 29 -1.81 8.44 7.67
CA THR A 29 -2.89 7.93 8.53
C THR A 29 -2.86 6.40 8.55
N PRO A 30 -3.02 5.76 9.73
CA PRO A 30 -3.07 4.30 9.83
C PRO A 30 -4.18 3.71 8.97
N ILE A 31 -3.93 2.57 8.32
CA ILE A 31 -4.90 1.92 7.44
C ILE A 31 -6.20 1.57 8.17
N ALA A 32 -6.15 1.23 9.46
CA ALA A 32 -7.36 1.01 10.26
C ALA A 32 -8.20 2.29 10.43
N GLU A 33 -7.56 3.45 10.61
CA GLU A 33 -8.26 4.74 10.68
C GLU A 33 -8.79 5.19 9.31
N LEU A 34 -8.15 4.74 8.23
CA LEU A 34 -8.70 4.90 6.88
C LEU A 34 -9.97 4.06 6.67
N GLY A 35 -10.25 3.05 7.50
CA GLY A 35 -11.36 2.12 7.31
C GLY A 35 -10.96 0.85 6.55
N VAL A 36 -9.66 0.56 6.50
CA VAL A 36 -9.17 -0.77 6.11
C VAL A 36 -9.38 -1.71 7.29
N ASP A 37 -10.17 -2.75 7.07
CA ASP A 37 -10.50 -3.80 8.02
C ASP A 37 -9.90 -5.14 7.55
N SER A 38 -9.89 -6.13 8.43
CA SER A 38 -9.41 -7.50 8.13
C SER A 38 -10.09 -8.18 6.92
N LEU A 39 -11.26 -7.70 6.49
CA LEU A 39 -11.96 -8.20 5.29
C LEU A 39 -11.43 -7.58 3.99
N ASN A 40 -10.98 -6.34 4.06
CA ASN A 40 -10.68 -5.53 2.88
C ASN A 40 -9.15 -5.29 2.73
N ILE A 41 -8.36 -5.66 3.76
CA ILE A 41 -6.89 -5.71 3.72
C ILE A 41 -6.36 -6.58 2.58
N VAL A 42 -7.08 -7.65 2.20
CA VAL A 42 -6.69 -8.50 1.07
C VAL A 42 -6.72 -7.73 -0.24
N GLU A 43 -7.71 -6.87 -0.45
CA GLU A 43 -7.78 -6.00 -1.63
C GLU A 43 -6.64 -4.97 -1.64
N VAL A 44 -6.30 -4.40 -0.48
CA VAL A 44 -5.15 -3.50 -0.34
C VAL A 44 -3.85 -4.21 -0.73
N ILE A 45 -3.66 -5.46 -0.28
CA ILE A 45 -2.48 -6.27 -0.66
C ILE A 45 -2.45 -6.50 -2.16
N LEU A 46 -3.57 -6.84 -2.79
CA LEU A 46 -3.64 -7.02 -4.25
C LEU A 46 -3.31 -5.73 -5.01
N ILE A 47 -3.82 -4.58 -4.54
CA ILE A 47 -3.47 -3.25 -5.07
C ILE A 47 -1.96 -3.03 -4.97
N CYS A 48 -1.36 -3.33 -3.82
CA CYS A 48 0.09 -3.27 -3.63
C CYS A 48 0.83 -4.18 -4.62
N GLU A 49 0.40 -5.43 -4.83
CA GLU A 49 1.03 -6.32 -5.81
C GLU A 49 0.96 -5.78 -7.25
N GLN A 50 -0.11 -5.07 -7.61
CA GLN A 50 -0.22 -4.43 -8.93
C GLN A 50 0.75 -3.25 -9.09
N ILE A 51 0.91 -2.42 -8.05
CA ILE A 51 1.77 -1.22 -8.07
C ILE A 51 3.25 -1.59 -7.91
N TYR A 52 3.55 -2.64 -7.16
CA TYR A 52 4.89 -3.13 -6.85
C TYR A 52 5.09 -4.54 -7.44
N PRO A 53 5.21 -4.64 -8.78
CA PRO A 53 5.48 -5.92 -9.42
C PRO A 53 6.87 -6.42 -8.97
N GLY A 54 6.93 -7.60 -8.37
CA GLY A 54 8.17 -8.22 -7.91
C GLY A 54 8.37 -8.24 -6.39
N VAL A 55 7.41 -7.79 -5.59
CA VAL A 55 7.41 -8.08 -4.15
C VAL A 55 7.11 -9.56 -3.97
N MET A 56 8.17 -10.35 -3.74
CA MET A 56 8.12 -11.80 -3.93
C MET A 56 7.42 -12.56 -2.77
N ASN A 57 7.22 -11.92 -1.62
CA ASN A 57 6.76 -12.61 -0.41
C ASN A 57 5.83 -11.75 0.46
N PRO A 58 4.50 -11.98 0.42
CA PRO A 58 3.57 -11.33 1.37
C PRO A 58 3.85 -11.71 2.83
N GLU A 59 4.57 -12.80 3.08
CA GLU A 59 5.03 -13.20 4.42
C GLU A 59 6.07 -12.24 5.02
N ASN A 60 6.79 -11.48 4.18
CA ASN A 60 7.72 -10.45 4.63
C ASN A 60 7.03 -9.10 4.85
N LEU A 61 5.79 -8.96 4.39
CA LEU A 61 5.01 -7.75 4.54
C LEU A 61 4.21 -7.84 5.84
N VAL A 62 4.61 -7.02 6.82
CA VAL A 62 3.87 -6.90 8.07
C VAL A 62 3.00 -5.66 7.98
N PHE A 63 1.72 -5.89 7.66
CA PHE A 63 0.68 -4.87 7.70
C PHE A 63 -0.20 -5.09 8.92
N ASP A 64 -0.23 -4.11 9.80
CA ASP A 64 -1.03 -4.08 11.02
C ASP A 64 -2.01 -2.90 10.97
N GLU A 65 -2.97 -2.85 11.89
CA GLU A 65 -3.91 -1.74 12.03
C GLU A 65 -3.21 -0.37 12.19
N HIS A 66 -2.01 -0.36 12.76
CA HIS A 66 -1.21 0.85 12.94
C HIS A 66 -0.34 1.22 11.72
N THR A 67 -0.23 0.35 10.73
CA THR A 67 0.60 0.62 9.55
C THR A 67 -0.03 1.69 8.68
N THR A 68 0.78 2.63 8.19
CA THR A 68 0.36 3.69 7.27
C THR A 68 0.64 3.31 5.81
N LEU A 69 -0.08 3.88 4.83
CA LEU A 69 0.18 3.62 3.41
C LEU A 69 1.60 4.01 3.00
N ARG A 70 2.18 5.04 3.65
CA ARG A 70 3.59 5.42 3.48
C ARG A 70 4.54 4.32 3.94
N GLU A 71 4.28 3.71 5.09
CA GLU A 71 5.08 2.58 5.57
C GLU A 71 4.92 1.34 4.69
N MET A 72 3.72 1.11 4.15
CA MET A 72 3.49 0.04 3.18
C MET A 72 4.33 0.26 1.92
N ASP A 73 4.30 1.46 1.34
CA ASP A 73 5.14 1.85 0.20
C ASP A 73 6.62 1.59 0.49
N GLN A 74 7.14 2.04 1.64
CA GLN A 74 8.53 1.82 2.00
C GLN A 74 8.88 0.33 2.11
N GLN A 75 8.07 -0.46 2.84
CA GLN A 75 8.29 -1.90 2.99
C GLN A 75 8.24 -2.62 1.63
N LEU A 76 7.27 -2.28 0.79
CA LEU A 76 7.13 -2.85 -0.55
C LEU A 76 8.31 -2.48 -1.44
N LEU A 77 8.80 -1.24 -1.38
CA LEU A 77 9.98 -0.80 -2.11
C LEU A 77 11.22 -1.56 -1.67
N GLU A 78 11.47 -1.67 -0.37
CA GLU A 78 12.61 -2.41 0.18
C GLU A 78 12.59 -3.88 -0.25
N ASN A 79 11.41 -4.52 -0.26
CA ASN A 79 11.23 -5.91 -0.68
C ASN A 79 11.15 -6.10 -2.21
N SER A 80 10.87 -5.04 -2.98
CA SER A 80 10.85 -5.09 -4.46
C SER A 80 12.25 -5.01 -5.08
N VAL A 81 13.29 -4.79 -4.27
CA VAL A 81 14.69 -4.74 -4.70
C VAL A 81 15.41 -6.01 -4.25
N GLU A 82 15.10 -7.14 -4.88
CA GLU A 82 16.02 -8.28 -4.93
C GLU A 82 16.16 -8.73 -6.39
N PHE A 83 17.37 -8.57 -6.91
CA PHE A 83 17.81 -9.00 -8.25
C PHE A 83 17.98 -10.52 -8.32
#